data_AF-A0A413G3N5-F1
#
_entry.id   AF-A0A413G3N5-F1
#
_cell.length_a   1.000
_cell.length_b   1.000
_cell.length_c   1.000
_cell.angle_alpha   90.00
_cell.angle_beta   90.00
_cell.angle_gamma   90.00
#
_symmetry.space_group_name_H-M   'P 1'
#
loop_
_entity.id
_entity.type
_entity.pdbx_description
1 polymer ?
#
loop_
_entity_poly.entity_id
_entity_poly.type
_entity_poly.pdbx_seq_one_letter_code
_entity_poly.pdbx_strand_id
1 'polypeptide(L)'
;MPKYSDHIHGMDFDTFFSIVDAMYDELLIYDGNYNIVYINQACARHYCCTPNQMIGKSFFDFVNNDWWGPSILPIIYREKKAYAIKQKTYVGSELLTIAVPLFDENNEIRFNMRIIVQTQAHIFRNDWEL
;
A
#
# COMPACT_ATOMS: atom_id res chain seq x y z
N MET A 1 -8.97 7.88 22.57
CA MET A 1 -9.07 6.67 21.73
C MET A 1 -8.36 5.53 22.45
N PRO A 2 -8.92 4.31 22.47
CA PRO A 2 -8.20 3.13 22.97
C PRO A 2 -6.88 2.97 22.20
N LYS A 3 -5.81 2.51 22.84
CA LYS A 3 -4.57 2.22 22.10
C LYS A 3 -4.78 0.91 21.35
N TYR A 4 -4.52 0.90 20.05
CA TYR A 4 -4.58 -0.33 19.25
C TYR A 4 -3.71 -1.46 19.81
N SER A 5 -2.62 -1.12 20.51
CA SER A 5 -1.76 -2.07 21.20
C SER A 5 -2.49 -2.91 22.26
N ASP A 6 -3.59 -2.42 22.82
CA ASP A 6 -4.33 -3.12 23.87
C ASP A 6 -5.07 -4.36 23.33
N HIS A 7 -5.21 -4.47 22.01
CA HIS A 7 -5.77 -5.64 21.33
C HIS A 7 -4.70 -6.63 20.83
N ILE A 8 -3.42 -6.34 21.06
CA ILE A 8 -2.30 -7.18 20.62
C ILE A 8 -1.79 -7.98 21.81
N HIS A 9 -1.95 -9.30 21.77
CA HIS A 9 -1.50 -10.19 22.82
C HIS A 9 -0.32 -11.04 22.36
N GLY A 10 0.84 -10.87 23.01
CA GLY A 10 2.00 -11.75 22.82
C GLY A 10 2.73 -11.61 21.48
N MET A 11 2.56 -10.48 20.79
CA MET A 11 3.25 -10.18 19.52
C MET A 11 4.02 -8.86 19.66
N ASP A 12 5.28 -8.86 19.26
CA ASP A 12 6.11 -7.66 19.17
C ASP A 12 6.04 -7.02 17.77
N PHE A 13 6.69 -5.86 17.61
CA PHE A 13 6.68 -5.12 16.36
C PHE A 13 7.38 -5.88 15.23
N ASP A 14 8.49 -6.57 15.51
CA ASP A 14 9.25 -7.28 14.48
C ASP A 14 8.44 -8.47 13.93
N THR A 15 7.73 -9.18 14.81
CA THR A 15 6.82 -10.27 14.42
C THR A 15 5.66 -9.72 13.59
N PHE A 16 5.09 -8.57 13.98
CA PHE A 16 4.02 -7.93 13.21
C PHE A 16 4.46 -7.60 11.78
N PHE A 17 5.62 -6.94 11.61
CA PHE A 17 6.13 -6.62 10.27
C PHE A 17 6.52 -7.85 9.46
N SER A 18 7.01 -8.91 10.10
CA SER A 18 7.25 -10.19 9.42
C SER A 18 5.96 -10.79 8.83
N ILE A 19 4.83 -10.66 9.54
CA ILE A 19 3.51 -11.09 9.04
C ILE A 19 3.06 -10.19 7.88
N VAL A 20 3.24 -8.87 8.00
CA VAL A 20 2.89 -7.91 6.95
C VAL A 20 3.70 -8.15 5.67
N ASP A 21 4.99 -8.50 5.80
CA ASP A 21 5.85 -8.84 4.66
C ASP A 21 5.48 -10.17 4.00
N ALA A 22 4.91 -11.11 4.76
CA ALA A 22 4.39 -12.37 4.24
C ALA A 22 3.05 -12.21 3.47
N MET A 23 2.41 -11.03 3.54
CA MET A 23 1.18 -10.77 2.80
C MET A 23 1.42 -10.78 1.28
N TYR A 24 0.43 -11.28 0.54
CA TYR A 24 0.43 -11.22 -0.92
C TYR A 24 0.03 -9.84 -1.43
N ASP A 25 -0.89 -9.19 -0.74
CA ASP A 25 -1.36 -7.84 -1.07
C ASP A 25 -0.27 -6.80 -0.78
N GLU A 26 -0.22 -5.80 -1.65
CA GLU A 26 0.67 -4.67 -1.44
C GLU A 26 0.16 -3.77 -0.33
N LEU A 27 1.07 -3.37 0.56
CA LEU A 27 0.83 -2.33 1.54
C LEU A 27 1.84 -1.20 1.34
N LEU A 28 1.35 -0.03 0.93
CA LEU A 28 2.10 1.22 0.83
C LEU A 28 1.55 2.25 1.81
N ILE A 29 2.44 2.90 2.57
CA ILE A 29 2.05 3.97 3.51
C ILE A 29 2.76 5.26 3.10
N TYR A 30 2.01 6.35 2.99
CA TYR A 30 2.52 7.69 2.75
C TYR A 30 2.27 8.59 3.96
N ASP A 31 3.11 9.61 4.17
CA ASP A 31 2.87 10.68 5.14
C ASP A 31 1.99 11.81 4.56
N GLY A 32 1.64 12.81 5.38
CA GLY A 32 0.88 13.98 4.95
C GLY A 32 1.52 14.82 3.81
N ASN A 33 2.78 14.57 3.47
CA ASN A 33 3.55 15.28 2.46
C ASN A 33 3.87 14.41 1.22
N TYR A 34 3.14 13.30 1.04
CA TYR A 34 3.30 12.36 -0.07
C TYR A 34 4.61 11.56 -0.05
N ASN A 35 5.36 11.56 1.05
CA ASN A 35 6.56 10.74 1.16
C ASN A 35 6.21 9.30 1.53
N ILE A 36 6.91 8.35 0.94
CA ILE A 36 6.74 6.92 1.24
C ILE A 36 7.35 6.63 2.61
N VAL A 37 6.54 6.18 3.56
CA VAL A 37 6.93 5.84 4.93
C VAL A 37 7.26 4.36 5.05
N TYR A 38 6.50 3.51 4.36
CA TYR A 38 6.65 2.07 4.44
C TYR A 38 6.11 1.40 3.18
N ILE A 39 6.77 0.32 2.77
CA ILE A 39 6.27 -0.65 1.78
C ILE A 39 6.53 -2.06 2.32
N ASN A 40 5.64 -3.02 2.07
CA ASN A 40 5.91 -4.43 2.37
C ASN A 40 6.62 -5.12 1.20
N GLN A 41 7.06 -6.37 1.41
CA GLN A 41 7.74 -7.15 0.36
C GLN A 41 6.88 -7.43 -0.88
N ALA A 42 5.56 -7.39 -0.79
CA ALA A 42 4.68 -7.53 -1.96
C ALA A 42 4.92 -6.45 -3.00
N CYS A 43 5.21 -5.23 -2.57
CA CYS A 43 5.49 -4.11 -3.46
C CYS A 43 6.79 -4.34 -4.25
N ALA A 44 7.81 -4.91 -3.61
CA ALA A 44 9.07 -5.21 -4.27
C ALA A 44 8.91 -6.26 -5.38
N ARG A 45 8.02 -7.24 -5.20
CA ARG A 45 7.69 -8.25 -6.23
C ARG A 45 7.05 -7.64 -7.46
N HIS A 46 6.22 -6.62 -7.31
CA HIS A 46 5.48 -6.01 -8.42
C HIS A 46 6.23 -4.87 -9.12
N TYR A 47 7.01 -4.10 -8.38
CA TYR A 47 7.66 -2.89 -8.90
C TYR A 47 9.16 -3.04 -9.16
N CYS A 48 9.73 -4.22 -8.87
CA CYS A 48 11.17 -4.50 -9.02
C CYS A 48 12.07 -3.46 -8.30
N CYS A 49 11.58 -2.87 -7.21
CA CYS A 49 12.29 -1.89 -6.40
C CYS A 49 12.33 -2.34 -4.94
N THR A 50 13.43 -2.02 -4.27
CA THR A 50 13.63 -2.39 -2.86
C THR A 50 13.07 -1.31 -1.93
N PRO A 51 12.64 -1.65 -0.69
CA PRO A 51 12.22 -0.67 0.31
C PRO A 51 13.23 0.48 0.48
N ASN A 52 14.53 0.16 0.49
CA ASN A 52 15.61 1.14 0.63
C ASN A 52 15.67 2.18 -0.50
N GLN A 53 15.12 1.88 -1.67
CA GLN A 53 15.09 2.81 -2.80
C GLN A 53 13.85 3.71 -2.77
N MET A 54 12.78 3.29 -2.10
CA MET A 54 11.49 4.00 -2.09
C MET A 54 11.23 4.78 -0.80
N ILE A 55 11.56 4.22 0.36
CA ILE A 55 11.25 4.83 1.65
C ILE A 55 11.99 6.17 1.78
N GLY A 56 11.27 7.20 2.20
CA GLY A 56 11.75 8.58 2.30
C GLY A 56 11.73 9.37 0.99
N LYS A 57 11.37 8.75 -0.15
CA LYS A 57 11.18 9.44 -1.43
C LYS A 57 9.75 9.95 -1.59
N SER A 58 9.59 10.96 -2.43
CA SER A 58 8.28 11.51 -2.74
C SER A 58 7.55 10.59 -3.72
N PHE A 59 6.25 10.40 -3.52
CA PHE A 59 5.37 9.76 -4.50
C PHE A 59 5.59 10.30 -5.92
N PHE A 60 5.77 11.62 -6.06
CA PHE A 60 5.93 12.29 -7.35
C PHE A 60 7.22 11.89 -8.09
N ASP A 61 8.23 11.37 -7.38
CA ASP A 61 9.46 10.86 -7.99
C ASP A 61 9.21 9.61 -8.86
N PHE A 62 8.07 8.92 -8.65
CA PHE A 62 7.73 7.66 -9.33
C PHE A 62 6.59 7.79 -10.36
N VAL A 63 5.88 8.92 -10.38
CA VAL A 63 4.69 9.12 -11.24
C VAL A 63 5.05 9.53 -12.66
N ASN A 64 6.17 10.23 -12.85
CA ASN A 64 6.55 10.82 -14.13
C ASN A 64 7.06 9.82 -15.17
N ASN A 65 7.15 8.53 -14.84
CA ASN A 65 7.77 7.51 -15.71
C ASN A 65 6.78 6.51 -16.35
N ASP A 66 5.47 6.78 -16.38
CA ASP A 66 4.42 5.89 -16.93
C ASP A 66 4.17 4.59 -16.15
N TRP A 67 4.75 4.42 -14.96
CA TRP A 67 4.61 3.16 -14.23
C TRP A 67 3.21 3.04 -13.62
N TRP A 68 2.66 4.15 -13.12
CA TRP A 68 1.43 4.18 -12.32
C TRP A 68 0.43 5.21 -12.85
N GLY A 69 -0.63 4.74 -13.53
CA GLY A 69 -1.72 5.60 -13.96
C GLY A 69 -3.08 4.88 -13.96
N PRO A 70 -4.19 5.55 -13.58
CA PRO A 70 -4.30 6.84 -12.87
C PRO A 70 -4.01 6.69 -11.37
N SER A 71 -3.30 7.66 -10.76
CA SER A 71 -3.05 7.63 -9.32
C SER A 71 -4.23 8.15 -8.50
N ILE A 72 -4.69 7.33 -7.56
CA ILE A 72 -5.72 7.66 -6.57
C ILE A 72 -5.21 8.64 -5.49
N LEU A 73 -3.88 8.75 -5.31
CA LEU A 73 -3.29 9.44 -4.16
C LEU A 73 -3.64 10.93 -4.11
N PRO A 74 -3.50 11.73 -5.19
CA PRO A 74 -3.89 13.15 -5.15
C PRO A 74 -5.37 13.38 -4.83
N ILE A 75 -6.25 12.46 -5.25
CA ILE A 75 -7.69 12.54 -4.98
C ILE A 75 -7.94 12.39 -3.48
N ILE A 76 -7.31 11.41 -2.82
CA ILE A 76 -7.47 11.23 -1.36
C ILE A 76 -7.03 12.46 -0.59
N TYR A 77 -5.88 13.06 -0.94
CA TYR A 77 -5.34 14.19 -0.20
C TYR A 77 -6.20 15.45 -0.36
N ARG A 78 -6.81 15.61 -1.54
CA ARG A 78 -7.77 16.70 -1.78
C ARG A 78 -9.09 16.48 -1.06
N GLU A 79 -9.62 15.26 -1.08
CA GLU A 79 -11.00 15.01 -0.64
C GLU A 79 -11.12 14.48 0.78
N LYS A 80 -10.00 14.05 1.38
CA LYS A 80 -9.92 13.53 2.75
C LYS A 80 -10.93 12.41 3.02
N LYS A 81 -11.09 11.49 2.06
CA LYS A 81 -12.01 10.35 2.14
C LYS A 81 -11.34 9.09 1.60
N ALA A 82 -11.81 7.93 2.08
CA ALA A 82 -11.38 6.65 1.52
C ALA A 82 -11.90 6.49 0.09
N TYR A 83 -11.09 5.90 -0.78
CA TYR A 83 -11.47 5.56 -2.15
C TYR A 83 -11.04 4.13 -2.50
N ALA A 84 -11.79 3.50 -3.39
CA ALA A 84 -11.44 2.23 -4.01
C ALA A 84 -11.61 2.32 -5.52
N ILE A 85 -10.61 1.89 -6.28
CA ILE A 85 -10.62 1.89 -7.75
C ILE A 85 -10.19 0.54 -8.30
N LYS A 86 -10.89 0.07 -9.33
CA LYS A 86 -10.45 -1.08 -10.13
C LYS A 86 -9.59 -0.58 -11.28
N GLN A 87 -8.39 -1.14 -11.41
CA GLN A 87 -7.43 -0.83 -12.46
C GLN A 87 -7.13 -2.10 -13.26
N LYS A 88 -6.92 -1.95 -14.57
CA LYS A 88 -6.40 -3.02 -15.42
C LYS A 88 -4.94 -2.72 -15.72
N THR A 89 -4.06 -3.67 -15.43
CA THR A 89 -2.66 -3.60 -15.82
C THR A 89 -2.52 -3.81 -17.32
N TYR A 90 -1.38 -3.40 -17.88
CA TYR A 90 -1.05 -3.61 -19.29
C TYR A 90 -1.07 -5.09 -19.70
N VAL A 91 -0.80 -6.01 -18.77
CA VAL A 91 -0.81 -7.46 -18.97
C VAL A 91 -2.18 -8.11 -18.78
N GLY A 92 -3.25 -7.33 -18.57
CA GLY A 92 -4.63 -7.80 -18.50
C GLY A 92 -5.11 -8.20 -17.10
N SER A 93 -4.24 -8.21 -16.09
CA SER A 93 -4.65 -8.45 -14.70
C SER A 93 -5.47 -7.29 -14.16
N GLU A 94 -6.51 -7.60 -13.38
CA GLU A 94 -7.28 -6.61 -12.62
C GLU A 94 -6.73 -6.44 -11.20
N LEU A 95 -6.59 -5.18 -10.79
CA LEU A 95 -6.17 -4.75 -9.47
C LEU A 95 -7.29 -3.94 -8.83
N LEU A 96 -7.52 -4.15 -7.54
CA LEU A 96 -8.34 -3.28 -6.70
C LEU A 96 -7.40 -2.50 -5.78
N THR A 97 -7.31 -1.20 -6.03
CA THR A 97 -6.54 -0.28 -5.20
C THR A 97 -7.48 0.40 -4.23
N ILE A 98 -7.24 0.23 -2.94
CA ILE A 98 -7.97 0.88 -1.84
C ILE A 98 -7.01 1.84 -1.16
N ALA A 99 -7.43 3.09 -0.97
CA ALA A 99 -6.65 4.07 -0.22
C ALA A 99 -7.49 4.69 0.90
N VAL A 100 -6.94 4.68 2.11
CA VAL A 100 -7.61 5.11 3.34
C VAL A 100 -6.74 6.16 4.05
N PRO A 101 -7.21 7.41 4.18
CA PRO A 101 -6.51 8.42 4.96
C PRO A 101 -6.69 8.17 6.46
N LEU A 102 -5.62 8.35 7.21
CA LEU A 102 -5.57 8.38 8.67
C LEU A 102 -5.24 9.81 9.11
N PHE A 103 -6.09 10.37 9.96
CA PHE A 103 -6.01 11.78 10.35
C PHE A 103 -5.27 11.98 11.67
N ASP A 104 -4.66 13.14 11.83
CA ASP A 104 -4.19 13.65 13.11
C ASP A 104 -5.32 14.35 13.89
N GLU A 105 -4.97 14.94 15.03
CA GLU A 105 -5.89 15.68 15.90
C GLU A 105 -6.47 16.96 15.27
N ASN A 106 -5.82 17.50 14.23
CA ASN A 106 -6.26 18.69 13.50
C ASN A 106 -7.08 18.33 12.25
N ASN A 107 -7.44 17.05 12.06
CA ASN A 107 -8.13 16.56 10.87
C ASN A 107 -7.31 16.74 9.57
N GLU A 108 -5.99 16.77 9.70
CA GLU A 108 -5.04 16.70 8.60
C GLU A 108 -4.57 15.26 8.39
N ILE A 109 -4.21 14.92 7.15
CA ILE A 109 -3.76 13.56 6.83
C ILE A 109 -2.40 13.36 7.49
N ARG A 110 -2.35 12.48 8.50
CA ARG A 110 -1.12 12.03 9.12
C ARG A 110 -0.47 10.95 8.26
N PHE A 111 -1.27 9.98 7.84
CA PHE A 111 -0.84 8.88 6.98
C PHE A 111 -1.90 8.56 5.94
N ASN A 112 -1.47 8.07 4.78
CA ASN A 112 -2.34 7.48 3.79
C ASN A 112 -1.93 6.03 3.58
N MET A 113 -2.82 5.11 3.92
CA MET A 113 -2.63 3.68 3.67
C MET A 113 -3.19 3.33 2.30
N ARG A 114 -2.37 2.78 1.41
CA ARG A 114 -2.76 2.23 0.13
C ARG A 114 -2.56 0.73 0.13
N ILE A 115 -3.64 -0.01 -0.13
CA ILE A 115 -3.63 -1.46 -0.33
C ILE A 115 -3.93 -1.73 -1.80
N ILE A 116 -3.16 -2.62 -2.42
CA ILE A 116 -3.46 -3.13 -3.78
C ILE A 116 -3.68 -4.63 -3.69
N VAL A 117 -4.90 -5.03 -4.03
CA VAL A 117 -5.35 -6.42 -4.05
C VAL A 117 -5.46 -6.86 -5.51
N GLN A 118 -4.88 -8.00 -5.86
CA GLN A 118 -5.05 -8.57 -7.19
C GLN A 118 -6.35 -9.36 -7.27
N THR A 119 -7.25 -9.00 -8.19
CA THR A 119 -8.62 -9.54 -8.23
C THR A 119 -8.86 -10.63 -9.26
N GLN A 120 -7.85 -11.01 -10.07
CA GLN A 120 -7.97 -12.11 -11.05
C GLN A 120 -6.98 -13.25 -10.80
N ALA A 121 -7.55 -14.46 -10.85
CA ALA A 121 -7.01 -15.72 -10.34
C ALA A 121 -6.13 -16.53 -11.33
N HIS A 122 -5.46 -15.91 -12.29
CA HIS A 122 -4.53 -16.67 -13.15
C HIS A 122 -3.28 -17.16 -12.39
N ILE A 123 -3.06 -16.71 -11.15
CA ILE A 123 -1.91 -17.08 -10.30
C ILE A 123 -2.24 -18.19 -9.27
N PHE A 124 -3.52 -18.57 -9.09
CA PHE A 124 -3.86 -19.68 -8.17
C PHE A 124 -3.86 -21.06 -8.84
N ARG A 125 -3.56 -21.17 -10.14
CA ARG A 125 -3.35 -22.45 -10.84
C ARG A 125 -1.86 -22.71 -11.03
N ASN A 126 -1.18 -23.20 -9.97
CA ASN A 126 -0.21 -24.32 -10.03
C ASN A 126 0.81 -24.39 -8.88
N ASP A 127 0.88 -23.46 -7.94
CA ASP A 127 1.94 -23.49 -6.92
C ASP A 127 1.55 -24.16 -5.58
N TRP A 128 0.53 -25.02 -5.57
CA TRP A 128 0.11 -25.80 -4.39
C TRP A 128 0.41 -27.30 -4.47
N GLU A 129 1.21 -27.74 -5.44
CA GLU A 129 1.77 -29.11 -5.43
C GLU A 129 3.29 -29.05 -5.23
N LEU A 130 3.70 -29.19 -3.96
CA LEU A 130 4.99 -29.74 -3.56
C LEU A 130 4.74 -31.07 -2.83
#